data_AF-A0A7X7S6P6-F1
#
_entry.id   AF-A0A7X7S6P6-F1
#
_cell.length_a   1.000
_cell.length_b   1.000
_cell.length_c   1.000
_cell.angle_alpha   90.00
_cell.angle_beta   90.00
_cell.angle_gamma   90.00
#
_symmetry.space_group_name_H-M   'P 1'
#
loop_
_entity.id
_entity.type
_entity.pdbx_description
1 polymer ?
#
loop_
_entity_poly.entity_id
_entity_poly.type
_entity_poly.pdbx_seq_one_letter_code
_entity_poly.pdbx_strand_id
1 'polypeptide(L)'
;MTANSRYREKLGHYVAFSLAISILVLSVVFLIVANQSSGEGELTAEKGVLDLSHVDLNEKKTIELNGEWQFFPNRFIGSYDEDLTGVNYVTVPSPWDLSSDEHGEARGFGTYRLLVKVNESRFYAIKTGTIRFSADIVLNGEKVAS
;
A
#
# COMPACT_ATOMS: atom_id res chain seq x y z
N MET A 1 -14.38 68.53 13.50
CA MET A 1 -15.00 67.68 12.46
C MET A 1 -14.03 66.62 11.87
N THR A 2 -12.91 66.29 12.55
CA THR A 2 -11.79 65.48 12.00
C THR A 2 -11.65 64.08 12.62
N ALA A 3 -12.35 63.77 13.70
CA ALA A 3 -12.25 62.47 14.38
C ALA A 3 -12.93 61.33 13.59
N ASN A 4 -14.06 61.63 12.93
CA ASN A 4 -14.85 60.63 12.22
C ASN A 4 -14.19 60.17 10.91
N SER A 5 -13.43 61.04 10.22
CA SER A 5 -12.67 60.67 9.02
C SER A 5 -11.50 59.74 9.35
N ARG A 6 -10.75 60.05 10.42
CA ARG A 6 -9.61 59.25 10.89
C ARG A 6 -10.03 57.87 11.43
N TYR A 7 -11.24 57.76 11.98
CA TYR A 7 -11.82 56.48 12.41
C TYR A 7 -12.21 55.60 11.21
N ARG A 8 -12.85 56.17 10.19
CA ARG A 8 -13.24 55.44 8.96
C ARG A 8 -12.03 54.93 8.17
N GLU A 9 -10.94 55.70 8.09
CA GLU A 9 -9.69 55.24 7.48
C GLU A 9 -9.10 54.05 8.22
N LYS A 10 -8.95 54.13 9.54
CA LYS A 10 -8.41 53.02 10.34
C LYS A 10 -9.30 51.77 10.25
N LEU A 11 -10.63 51.95 10.30
CA LEU A 11 -11.60 50.87 10.16
C LEU A 11 -11.46 50.15 8.81
N GLY A 12 -11.26 50.89 7.71
CA GLY A 12 -11.01 50.30 6.39
C GLY A 12 -9.73 49.46 6.33
N HIS A 13 -8.65 49.89 6.98
CA HIS A 13 -7.40 49.13 7.04
C HIS A 13 -7.55 47.84 7.86
N TYR A 14 -8.28 47.87 8.99
CA TYR A 14 -8.55 46.65 9.78
C TYR A 14 -9.42 45.65 9.00
N VAL A 15 -10.43 46.14 8.28
CA VAL A 15 -11.27 45.30 7.42
C VAL A 15 -10.43 44.68 6.30
N ALA A 16 -9.63 45.47 5.59
CA ALA A 16 -8.75 44.97 4.54
C ALA A 16 -7.74 43.93 5.06
N PHE A 17 -7.16 44.17 6.24
CA PHE A 17 -6.25 43.23 6.89
C PHE A 17 -6.95 41.92 7.29
N SER A 18 -8.15 42.00 7.85
CA SER A 18 -8.94 40.81 8.20
C SER A 18 -9.35 39.98 6.98
N LEU A 19 -9.65 40.63 5.85
CA LEU A 19 -9.96 39.96 4.59
C LEU A 19 -8.72 39.28 4.01
N ALA A 20 -7.55 39.93 4.03
CA ALA A 20 -6.30 39.35 3.57
C ALA A 20 -5.93 38.09 4.37
N ILE A 21 -6.08 38.13 5.70
CA ILE A 21 -5.87 36.95 6.56
C ILE A 21 -6.86 35.84 6.23
N SER A 22 -8.14 36.18 6.05
CA SER A 22 -9.17 35.18 5.72
C SER A 22 -8.87 34.49 4.39
N ILE A 23 -8.44 35.25 3.37
CA ILE A 23 -8.02 34.71 2.08
C ILE A 23 -6.78 33.82 2.23
N LEU A 24 -5.79 34.25 3.02
CA LEU A 24 -4.60 33.44 3.30
C LEU A 24 -4.99 32.12 3.96
N VAL A 25 -5.81 32.14 5.01
CA VAL A 25 -6.27 30.94 5.72
C VAL A 25 -7.04 30.01 4.78
N LEU A 26 -7.97 30.55 3.99
CA LEU A 26 -8.72 29.77 3.01
C LEU A 26 -7.81 29.15 1.94
N SER A 27 -6.79 29.88 1.48
CA SER A 27 -5.81 29.35 0.52
C SER A 27 -4.98 28.21 1.11
N VAL A 28 -4.57 28.31 2.37
CA VAL A 28 -3.82 27.26 3.07
C VAL A 28 -4.70 26.03 3.28
N VAL A 29 -5.94 26.21 3.71
CA VAL A 29 -6.90 25.10 3.85
C VAL A 29 -7.18 24.44 2.50
N PHE A 30 -7.36 25.23 1.44
CA PHE A 30 -7.53 24.70 0.09
C PHE A 30 -6.29 23.92 -0.38
N LEU A 31 -5.08 24.40 -0.13
CA LEU A 31 -3.85 23.67 -0.44
C LEU A 31 -3.73 22.36 0.35
N ILE A 32 -4.15 22.34 1.62
CA ILE A 32 -4.17 21.10 2.43
C ILE A 32 -5.18 20.10 1.84
N VAL A 33 -6.37 20.54 1.44
CA VAL A 33 -7.39 19.67 0.84
C VAL A 33 -7.01 19.23 -0.57
N ALA A 34 -6.43 20.11 -1.38
CA ALA A 34 -5.99 19.80 -2.74
C ALA A 34 -4.73 18.91 -2.74
N ASN A 35 -3.87 19.04 -1.73
CA ASN A 35 -2.71 18.17 -1.53
C ASN A 35 -3.03 16.94 -0.66
N GLN A 36 -4.27 16.79 -0.19
CA GLN A 36 -4.81 15.45 0.03
C GLN A 36 -5.04 14.87 -1.36
N SER A 37 -3.95 14.43 -1.99
CA SER A 37 -4.02 13.41 -3.02
C SER A 37 -4.97 12.36 -2.47
N SER A 38 -6.07 12.10 -3.18
CA SER A 38 -6.90 10.92 -2.95
C SER A 38 -5.91 9.77 -2.83
N GLY A 39 -5.70 9.31 -1.60
CA GLY A 39 -4.56 8.49 -1.24
C GLY A 39 -4.78 7.11 -1.79
N GLU A 40 -4.60 6.94 -3.09
CA GLU A 40 -3.96 5.75 -3.61
C GLU A 40 -2.50 5.83 -3.15
N GLY A 41 -2.28 5.71 -1.83
CA GLY A 41 -0.98 5.32 -1.32
C GLY A 41 -0.56 4.10 -2.13
N GLU A 42 0.69 4.06 -2.54
CA GLU A 42 1.25 2.97 -3.33
C GLU A 42 0.72 1.64 -2.77
N LEU A 43 -0.12 0.94 -3.54
CA LEU A 43 -0.80 -0.28 -3.11
C LEU A 43 0.24 -1.39 -2.97
N THR A 44 0.93 -1.35 -1.84
CA THR A 44 2.07 -2.19 -1.53
C THR A 44 1.74 -3.00 -0.30
N ALA A 45 2.12 -4.27 -0.33
CA ALA A 45 2.01 -5.15 0.80
C ALA A 45 2.96 -4.66 1.90
N GLU A 46 2.46 -4.61 3.13
CA GLU A 46 3.27 -4.35 4.32
C GLU A 46 3.12 -5.52 5.28
N LYS A 47 4.25 -6.08 5.73
CA LYS A 47 4.28 -7.23 6.66
C LYS A 47 3.35 -8.38 6.23
N GLY A 48 3.29 -8.68 4.93
CA GLY A 48 2.49 -9.76 4.38
C GLY A 48 1.00 -9.47 4.24
N VAL A 49 0.57 -8.21 4.36
CA VAL A 49 -0.83 -7.82 4.17
C VAL A 49 -0.92 -6.74 3.09
N LEU A 50 -1.76 -6.97 2.09
CA LEU A 50 -2.17 -5.98 1.10
C LEU A 50 -3.66 -5.68 1.28
N ASP A 51 -4.00 -4.45 1.67
CA ASP A 51 -5.38 -4.05 1.93
C ASP A 51 -5.99 -3.34 0.72
N LEU A 52 -6.82 -4.06 -0.05
CA LEU A 52 -7.54 -3.54 -1.21
C LEU A 52 -9.01 -3.23 -0.89
N SER A 53 -9.41 -3.24 0.39
CA SER A 53 -10.82 -3.04 0.77
C SER A 53 -11.36 -1.64 0.41
N HIS A 54 -10.47 -0.66 0.25
CA HIS A 54 -10.81 0.71 -0.14
C HIS A 54 -10.63 0.98 -1.64
N VAL A 55 -10.20 0.00 -2.42
CA VAL A 55 -9.91 0.16 -3.84
C VAL A 55 -11.12 -0.25 -4.67
N ASP A 56 -11.49 0.57 -5.66
CA ASP A 56 -12.44 0.16 -6.69
C ASP A 56 -11.75 -0.74 -7.73
N LEU A 57 -11.96 -2.05 -7.58
CA LEU A 57 -11.40 -3.07 -8.45
C LEU A 57 -12.06 -3.12 -9.84
N ASN A 58 -13.13 -2.38 -10.07
CA ASN A 58 -13.77 -2.29 -11.39
C ASN A 58 -13.07 -1.26 -12.29
N GLU A 59 -12.52 -0.20 -11.70
CA GLU A 59 -11.72 0.79 -12.43
C GLU A 59 -10.30 0.28 -12.71
N LYS A 60 -9.70 -0.44 -11.74
CA LYS A 60 -8.36 -1.04 -11.87
C LYS A 60 -8.43 -2.51 -12.26
N LYS A 61 -8.18 -2.80 -13.54
CA LYS A 61 -8.18 -4.16 -14.10
C LYS A 61 -7.10 -5.09 -13.54
N THR A 62 -6.00 -4.55 -13.02
CA THR A 62 -4.88 -5.33 -12.48
C THR A 62 -4.21 -4.53 -11.39
N ILE A 63 -3.93 -5.21 -10.27
CA ILE A 63 -3.21 -4.64 -9.14
C ILE A 63 -1.97 -5.49 -8.95
N GLU A 64 -0.83 -4.83 -8.84
CA GLU A 64 0.43 -5.51 -8.54
C GLU A 64 0.43 -5.94 -7.09
N LEU A 65 0.80 -7.19 -6.84
CA LEU A 65 0.92 -7.74 -5.49
C LEU A 65 2.33 -7.48 -4.94
N ASN A 66 2.89 -6.28 -5.16
CA ASN A 66 4.26 -5.95 -4.76
C ASN A 66 4.32 -5.54 -3.28
N GLY A 67 5.52 -5.54 -2.70
CA GLY A 67 5.78 -5.09 -1.34
C GLY A 67 6.35 -6.20 -0.46
N GLU A 68 6.19 -6.07 0.85
CA GLU A 68 6.71 -7.04 1.83
C GLU A 68 5.77 -8.23 1.99
N TRP A 69 6.27 -9.41 1.61
CA TRP A 69 5.59 -10.69 1.77
C TRP A 69 6.17 -11.45 2.96
N GLN A 70 5.37 -12.33 3.55
CA GLN A 70 5.88 -13.31 4.50
C GLN A 70 6.64 -14.40 3.75
N PHE A 71 7.78 -14.79 4.31
CA PHE A 71 8.64 -15.82 3.76
C PHE A 71 9.06 -16.83 4.81
N PHE A 72 8.88 -18.10 4.47
CA PHE A 72 9.21 -19.25 5.31
C PHE A 72 10.24 -20.12 4.59
N PRO A 73 11.55 -19.94 4.87
CA PRO A 73 12.58 -20.76 4.26
C PRO A 73 12.48 -22.22 4.73
N ASN A 74 12.77 -23.16 3.83
CA ASN A 74 12.78 -24.61 4.06
C ASN A 74 11.47 -25.16 4.64
N ARG A 75 10.35 -24.48 4.35
CA ARG A 75 9.03 -24.88 4.80
C ARG A 75 8.02 -24.79 3.67
N PHE A 76 7.16 -25.79 3.61
CA PHE A 76 5.98 -25.82 2.76
C PHE A 76 4.77 -25.54 3.64
N ILE A 77 4.17 -24.36 3.49
CA ILE A 77 2.95 -24.01 4.22
C ILE A 77 1.77 -24.34 3.32
N GLY A 78 1.12 -25.46 3.61
CA GLY A 78 0.04 -26.01 2.77
C GLY A 78 -1.35 -25.61 3.23
N SER A 79 -1.50 -25.16 4.47
CA SER A 79 -2.78 -24.78 5.07
C SER A 79 -2.75 -23.37 5.64
N TYR A 80 -3.90 -22.70 5.60
CA TYR A 80 -4.06 -21.37 6.20
C TYR A 80 -3.83 -21.37 7.72
N ASP A 81 -4.21 -22.46 8.39
CA ASP A 81 -4.20 -22.65 9.85
C ASP A 81 -2.86 -23.17 10.40
N GLU A 82 -1.85 -23.32 9.56
CA GLU A 82 -0.54 -23.81 9.97
C GLU A 82 0.23 -22.78 10.80
N ASP A 83 1.09 -23.26 11.71
CA ASP A 83 1.88 -22.40 12.59
C ASP A 83 2.85 -21.50 11.80
N LEU A 84 2.76 -20.18 12.03
CA LEU A 84 3.55 -19.14 11.35
C LEU A 84 4.72 -18.63 12.18
N THR A 85 5.18 -19.41 13.16
CA THR A 85 6.39 -19.10 13.92
C THR A 85 7.62 -18.96 13.00
N GLY A 86 8.53 -18.03 13.33
CA GLY A 86 9.75 -17.82 12.55
C GLY A 86 9.51 -17.22 11.16
N VAL A 87 8.53 -16.30 11.05
CA VAL A 87 8.25 -15.54 9.82
C VAL A 87 9.39 -14.57 9.50
N ASN A 88 9.87 -14.62 8.26
CA ASN A 88 10.71 -13.57 7.69
C ASN A 88 9.88 -12.69 6.75
N TYR A 89 10.34 -11.48 6.50
CA TYR A 89 9.72 -10.59 5.51
C TYR A 89 10.70 -10.34 4.38
N VAL A 90 10.21 -10.43 3.14
CA VAL A 90 11.00 -10.20 1.93
C VAL A 90 10.22 -9.32 0.98
N THR A 91 10.89 -8.41 0.30
CA THR A 91 10.28 -7.56 -0.71
C THR A 91 10.09 -8.35 -2.01
N VAL A 92 8.91 -8.27 -2.60
CA VAL A 92 8.58 -8.87 -3.91
C VAL A 92 8.21 -7.75 -4.89
N PRO A 93 8.70 -7.78 -6.14
CA PRO A 93 9.62 -8.78 -6.68
C PRO A 93 11.05 -8.58 -6.17
N SER A 94 11.73 -9.68 -5.87
CA SER A 94 13.16 -9.69 -5.56
C SER A 94 13.79 -10.98 -6.10
N PRO A 95 15.09 -10.98 -6.44
CA PRO A 95 15.82 -12.22 -6.67
C PRO A 95 15.68 -13.17 -5.48
N TRP A 96 15.60 -14.46 -5.79
CA TRP A 96 15.64 -15.52 -4.79
C TRP A 96 17.03 -15.59 -4.17
N ASP A 97 17.18 -15.04 -2.97
CA ASP A 97 18.43 -15.07 -2.20
C ASP A 97 18.31 -16.14 -1.10
N LEU A 98 18.46 -17.41 -1.50
CA LEU A 98 18.84 -18.42 -0.53
C LEU A 98 20.32 -18.22 -0.29
N SER A 99 20.66 -17.85 0.95
CA SER A 99 22.03 -17.92 1.46
C SER A 99 22.70 -19.13 0.85
N SER A 100 23.67 -18.88 -0.02
CA SER A 100 24.35 -19.94 -0.75
C SER A 100 24.88 -20.95 0.26
N ASP A 101 24.71 -22.24 -0.02
CA ASP A 101 25.49 -23.21 0.73
C ASP A 101 26.99 -22.91 0.57
N GLU A 102 27.84 -23.54 1.38
CA GLU A 102 29.31 -23.34 1.32
C GLU A 102 29.92 -23.61 -0.08
N HIS A 103 29.12 -24.14 -1.02
CA HIS A 103 29.48 -24.50 -2.39
C HIS A 103 28.87 -23.56 -3.45
N GLY A 104 28.14 -22.51 -3.07
CA GLY A 104 27.60 -21.53 -4.01
C GLY A 104 26.35 -21.98 -4.76
N GLU A 105 25.73 -23.11 -4.42
CA GLU A 105 24.48 -23.55 -5.05
C GLU A 105 23.28 -22.96 -4.30
N ALA A 106 22.38 -22.28 -5.03
CA ALA A 106 21.11 -21.80 -4.50
C ALA A 106 20.14 -22.98 -4.33
N ARG A 107 20.43 -23.87 -3.37
CA ARG A 107 19.61 -25.02 -3.03
C ARG A 107 18.67 -24.67 -1.89
N GLY A 108 17.39 -24.94 -2.11
CA GLY A 108 16.37 -24.85 -1.07
C GLY A 108 15.01 -24.58 -1.66
N PHE A 109 14.04 -24.51 -0.77
CA PHE A 109 12.65 -24.21 -1.08
C PHE A 109 12.12 -23.29 0.01
N GLY A 110 10.98 -22.67 -0.21
CA GLY A 110 10.34 -21.89 0.81
C GLY A 110 8.96 -21.46 0.36
N THR A 111 8.17 -21.00 1.33
CA THR A 111 6.81 -20.54 1.05
C THR A 111 6.74 -19.03 1.15
N TYR A 112 6.21 -18.43 0.09
CA TYR A 112 5.75 -17.04 0.08
C TYR A 112 4.29 -17.00 0.49
N ARG A 113 3.94 -16.12 1.42
CA ARG A 113 2.56 -15.90 1.86
C ARG A 113 2.22 -14.42 1.84
N LEU A 114 1.06 -14.11 1.26
CA LEU A 114 0.47 -12.78 1.25
C LEU A 114 -1.02 -12.91 1.58
N LEU A 115 -1.50 -12.07 2.49
CA LEU A 115 -2.92 -11.89 2.76
C LEU A 115 -3.41 -10.67 1.98
N VAL A 116 -4.31 -10.90 1.03
CA VAL A 116 -4.96 -9.82 0.28
C VAL A 116 -6.38 -9.64 0.83
N LYS A 117 -6.67 -8.45 1.36
CA LYS A 117 -8.03 -8.10 1.78
C LYS A 117 -8.76 -7.44 0.63
N VAL A 118 -9.95 -7.92 0.32
CA VAL A 118 -10.82 -7.40 -0.74
C VAL A 118 -12.18 -7.04 -0.15
N ASN A 119 -12.88 -6.12 -0.78
CA ASN A 119 -14.22 -5.64 -0.36
C ASN A 119 -15.38 -6.43 -0.96
N GLU A 120 -15.14 -7.24 -1.98
CA GLU A 120 -16.17 -7.95 -2.73
C GLU A 120 -15.86 -9.44 -2.83
N SER A 121 -16.91 -10.27 -2.75
CA SER A 121 -16.81 -11.69 -3.07
C SER A 121 -17.10 -11.87 -4.56
N ARG A 122 -16.05 -12.09 -5.36
CA ARG A 122 -16.13 -12.30 -6.81
C ARG A 122 -15.00 -13.21 -7.29
N PHE A 123 -15.04 -13.56 -8.57
CA PHE A 123 -13.93 -14.27 -9.20
C PHE A 123 -12.74 -13.33 -9.39
N TYR A 124 -11.61 -13.72 -8.81
CA TYR A 124 -10.31 -13.10 -9.01
C TYR A 124 -9.41 -14.06 -9.76
N ALA A 125 -8.48 -13.51 -10.52
CA ALA A 125 -7.43 -14.26 -11.19
C ALA A 125 -6.08 -13.78 -10.70
N ILE A 126 -5.17 -14.71 -10.48
CA ILE A 126 -3.76 -14.39 -10.21
C ILE A 126 -2.98 -14.63 -11.48
N LYS A 127 -2.21 -13.61 -11.85
CA LYS A 127 -1.25 -13.68 -12.95
C LYS A 127 0.15 -13.66 -12.34
N THR A 128 0.92 -14.71 -12.57
CA THR A 128 2.32 -14.76 -12.17
C THR A 128 3.22 -14.24 -13.29
N GLY A 129 4.35 -13.65 -12.90
CA GLY A 129 5.47 -13.42 -13.81
C GLY A 129 6.26 -14.71 -14.02
N THR A 130 7.56 -14.58 -14.28
CA THR A 130 8.46 -15.73 -14.42
C THR A 130 8.78 -16.34 -13.06
N ILE A 131 8.37 -17.60 -12.87
CA ILE A 131 8.88 -18.46 -11.79
C ILE A 131 10.00 -19.31 -12.39
N ARG A 132 11.23 -19.16 -11.88
CA ARG A 132 12.42 -19.83 -12.46
C ARG A 132 12.50 -21.33 -12.16
N PHE A 133 11.77 -21.80 -11.13
CA PHE A 133 11.72 -23.19 -10.68
C PHE A 133 10.26 -23.66 -10.56
N SER A 134 10.03 -24.88 -10.07
CA SER A 134 8.67 -25.36 -9.77
C SER A 134 8.07 -24.61 -8.57
N ALA A 135 6.79 -24.30 -8.64
CA ALA A 135 6.06 -23.69 -7.54
C ALA A 135 4.60 -24.12 -7.55
N ASP A 136 4.09 -24.48 -6.37
CA ASP A 136 2.66 -24.67 -6.16
C ASP A 136 2.01 -23.34 -5.76
N ILE A 137 0.88 -23.01 -6.39
CA ILE A 137 0.07 -21.84 -6.03
C ILE A 137 -1.15 -22.34 -5.27
N VAL A 138 -1.30 -21.86 -4.04
CA VAL A 138 -2.41 -22.20 -3.14
C VAL A 138 -3.15 -20.93 -2.76
N LEU A 139 -4.47 -20.91 -2.97
CA LEU A 139 -5.36 -19.79 -2.63
C LEU A 139 -6.41 -20.24 -1.64
N ASN A 140 -6.48 -19.55 -0.50
CA ASN A 140 -7.43 -19.87 0.57
C ASN A 140 -7.42 -21.36 0.99
N GLY A 141 -6.25 -22.00 0.94
CA GLY A 141 -6.08 -23.43 1.26
C GLY A 141 -6.31 -24.41 0.10
N GLU A 142 -6.72 -23.94 -1.08
CA GLU A 142 -6.93 -24.77 -2.26
C GLU A 142 -5.78 -24.59 -3.26
N LYS A 143 -5.19 -25.71 -3.72
CA LYS A 143 -4.15 -25.68 -4.75
C LYS A 143 -4.76 -25.41 -6.13
N VAL A 144 -4.34 -24.32 -6.77
CA VAL A 144 -4.89 -23.86 -8.05
C VAL A 144 -3.92 -23.97 -9.24
N ALA A 145 -2.60 -24.10 -9.00
CA ALA A 145 -1.59 -24.29 -10.04
C ALA A 145 -0.28 -24.94 -9.50
N SER A 146 0.56 -25.42 -10.43
CA SER A 146 1.91 -26.02 -10.22
C SER A 146 2.88 -25.67 -11.34
#